data_AF-A0A374V8G9-F1
#
_entry.id   AF-A0A374V8G9-F1
#
_cell.length_a   1.000
_cell.length_b   1.000
_cell.length_c   1.000
_cell.angle_alpha   90.00
_cell.angle_beta   90.00
_cell.angle_gamma   90.00
#
_symmetry.space_group_name_H-M   'P 1'
#
loop_
_entity.id
_entity.type
_entity.pdbx_description
1 polymer ?
#
loop_
_entity_poly.entity_id
_entity_poly.type
_entity_poly.pdbx_seq_one_letter_code
_entity_poly.pdbx_strand_id
1 'polypeptide(L)'
;MITLNKSVEHIFSPANVDWDCDQIALLMSPFQEQIKSDLHLDHNLSAIELFLQLLSSMAKHFIEDEHWCYFDDVYAPEFCCMTIFEYFSKAIASGNFSKEELQIFREGLETLADTEVVRDYGYPSVDRWLRNDNLWN
;
A
#
# COMPACT_ATOMS: atom_id res chain seq x y z
N MET A 1 -5.15 9.55 -11.54
CA MET A 1 -5.62 9.75 -10.16
C MET A 1 -6.52 8.57 -9.82
N ILE A 2 -6.11 7.73 -8.88
CA ILE A 2 -6.85 6.53 -8.48
C ILE A 2 -8.14 6.95 -7.77
N THR A 3 -9.27 6.33 -8.11
CA THR A 3 -10.53 6.59 -7.41
C THR A 3 -10.47 5.87 -6.06
N LEU A 4 -10.60 6.61 -4.96
CA LEU A 4 -10.56 6.04 -3.62
C LEU A 4 -11.84 5.25 -3.33
N ASN A 5 -11.66 3.99 -2.93
CA ASN A 5 -12.74 3.11 -2.54
C ASN A 5 -13.27 3.50 -1.16
N LYS A 6 -14.59 3.70 -1.02
CA LYS A 6 -15.21 4.11 0.25
C LYS A 6 -14.94 3.15 1.40
N SER A 7 -14.87 1.85 1.11
CA SER A 7 -14.55 0.83 2.13
C SER A 7 -13.11 0.95 2.60
N VAL A 8 -12.18 1.31 1.69
CA VAL A 8 -10.78 1.59 2.01
C VAL A 8 -10.68 2.88 2.84
N GLU A 9 -11.34 3.96 2.41
CA GLU A 9 -11.33 5.24 3.14
C GLU A 9 -11.84 5.10 4.59
N HIS A 10 -12.79 4.19 4.84
CA HIS A 10 -13.33 3.99 6.18
C HIS A 10 -12.33 3.38 7.17
N ILE A 11 -11.32 2.64 6.67
CA ILE A 11 -10.26 2.04 7.49
C ILE A 11 -9.48 3.13 8.22
N PHE A 12 -9.13 4.19 7.49
CA PHE A 12 -8.26 5.26 7.97
C PHE A 12 -9.04 6.41 8.62
N SER A 13 -10.28 6.17 9.05
CA SER A 13 -11.05 7.14 9.83
C SER A 13 -10.30 7.50 11.12
N PRO A 14 -10.31 8.78 11.56
CA PRO A 14 -9.74 9.20 12.84
C PRO A 14 -10.29 8.43 14.05
N ALA A 15 -11.49 7.87 13.93
CA ALA A 15 -12.09 7.03 14.99
C ALA A 15 -11.39 5.68 15.20
N ASN A 16 -10.56 5.25 14.23
CA ASN A 16 -9.82 4.00 14.27
C ASN A 16 -8.35 4.20 14.69
N VAL A 17 -7.91 5.44 14.96
CA VAL A 17 -6.57 5.71 15.47
C VAL A 17 -6.48 5.22 16.92
N ASP A 18 -5.66 4.21 17.16
CA ASP A 18 -5.19 3.86 18.50
C ASP A 18 -3.67 4.08 18.59
N TRP A 19 -3.06 3.75 19.73
CA TRP A 19 -1.66 4.09 20.01
C TRP A 19 -0.67 3.55 18.96
N ASP A 20 -0.89 2.34 18.45
CA ASP A 20 0.03 1.68 17.49
C ASP A 20 -0.58 1.56 16.08
N CYS A 21 -1.76 2.13 15.87
CA CYS A 21 -2.61 1.93 14.69
C CYS A 21 -2.97 0.44 14.44
N ASP A 22 -3.10 -0.34 15.52
CA ASP A 22 -3.46 -1.77 15.50
C ASP A 22 -4.85 -1.97 14.91
N GLN A 23 -5.82 -1.14 15.29
CA GLN A 23 -7.17 -1.21 14.75
C GLN A 23 -7.20 -0.96 13.24
N ILE A 24 -6.37 -0.04 12.72
CA ILE A 24 -6.22 0.21 11.28
C ILE A 24 -5.65 -1.05 10.61
N ALA A 25 -4.56 -1.62 11.15
CA ALA A 25 -3.96 -2.84 10.62
C ALA A 25 -4.93 -4.05 10.63
N LEU A 26 -5.73 -4.19 11.70
CA LEU A 26 -6.78 -5.20 11.79
C LEU A 26 -7.83 -5.02 10.67
N LEU A 27 -8.25 -3.78 10.42
CA LEU A 27 -9.20 -3.44 9.37
C LEU A 27 -8.62 -3.57 7.96
N MET A 28 -7.29 -3.51 7.80
CA MET A 28 -6.60 -3.80 6.54
C MET A 28 -6.54 -5.30 6.22
N SER A 29 -6.57 -6.17 7.23
CA SER A 29 -6.39 -7.63 7.07
C SER A 29 -7.33 -8.28 6.03
N PRO A 30 -8.65 -7.94 5.97
CA PRO A 30 -9.51 -8.46 4.91
C PRO A 30 -9.06 -8.08 3.51
N PHE A 31 -8.55 -6.86 3.32
CA PHE A 31 -8.04 -6.39 2.03
C PHE A 31 -6.70 -7.03 1.68
N GLN A 32 -5.83 -7.27 2.68
CA GLN A 32 -4.61 -8.04 2.50
C GLN A 32 -4.90 -9.46 2.00
N GLU A 33 -5.85 -10.18 2.61
CA GLU A 33 -6.24 -11.52 2.15
C GLU A 33 -6.94 -11.48 0.79
N GLN A 34 -7.71 -10.43 0.49
CA GLN A 34 -8.28 -10.22 -0.84
C GLN A 34 -7.17 -10.07 -1.90
N ILE A 35 -6.19 -9.19 -1.68
CA ILE A 35 -5.07 -8.96 -2.61
C ILE A 35 -4.30 -10.26 -2.83
N LYS A 36 -3.98 -10.98 -1.75
CA LYS A 36 -3.31 -12.28 -1.83
C LYS A 36 -4.11 -13.30 -2.65
N SER A 37 -5.43 -13.36 -2.46
CA SER A 37 -6.29 -14.26 -3.23
C SER A 37 -6.36 -13.85 -4.69
N ASP A 38 -6.43 -12.55 -4.99
CA ASP A 38 -6.46 -12.05 -6.36
C ASP A 38 -5.16 -12.40 -7.08
N LEU A 39 -4.01 -12.23 -6.43
CA LEU A 39 -2.71 -12.65 -6.98
C LEU A 39 -2.63 -14.17 -7.20
N HIS A 40 -3.23 -14.99 -6.33
CA HIS A 40 -3.26 -16.43 -6.51
C HIS A 40 -4.13 -16.88 -7.70
N LEU A 41 -5.13 -16.08 -8.06
CA LEU A 41 -6.05 -16.32 -9.17
C LEU A 41 -5.64 -15.57 -10.45
N ASP A 42 -4.44 -15.01 -10.49
CA ASP A 42 -3.90 -14.18 -11.59
C ASP A 42 -4.76 -12.93 -11.91
N HIS A 43 -5.54 -12.44 -10.94
CA HIS A 43 -6.28 -11.18 -11.02
C HIS A 43 -5.39 -9.97 -10.67
N ASN A 44 -4.23 -9.85 -11.33
CA ASN A 44 -3.18 -8.90 -10.94
C ASN A 44 -3.64 -7.45 -10.95
N LEU A 45 -4.38 -7.00 -11.97
CA LEU A 45 -4.86 -5.62 -12.05
C LEU A 45 -5.77 -5.25 -10.88
N SER A 46 -6.65 -6.15 -10.45
CA SER A 46 -7.52 -5.95 -9.28
C SER A 46 -6.70 -5.82 -8.01
N ALA A 47 -5.70 -6.70 -7.83
CA ALA A 47 -4.77 -6.63 -6.72
C ALA A 47 -3.99 -5.30 -6.71
N ILE A 48 -3.43 -4.89 -7.86
CA ILE A 48 -2.70 -3.63 -8.03
C ILE A 48 -3.60 -2.45 -7.65
N GLU A 49 -4.80 -2.37 -8.22
CA GLU A 49 -5.72 -1.26 -7.97
C GLU A 49 -6.05 -1.14 -6.48
N LEU A 50 -6.41 -2.24 -5.84
CA LEU A 50 -6.77 -2.25 -4.42
C LEU A 50 -5.58 -1.86 -3.53
N PHE A 51 -4.38 -2.33 -3.85
CA PHE A 51 -3.20 -1.98 -3.07
C PHE A 51 -2.83 -0.50 -3.22
N LEU A 52 -2.89 0.05 -4.43
CA LEU A 52 -2.63 1.47 -4.64
C LEU A 52 -3.71 2.36 -3.99
N GLN A 53 -4.96 1.90 -3.92
CA GLN A 53 -6.03 2.57 -3.15
C GLN A 53 -5.71 2.59 -1.65
N LEU A 54 -5.26 1.47 -1.06
CA LEU A 54 -4.84 1.40 0.34
C LEU A 54 -3.70 2.38 0.62
N LEU A 55 -2.65 2.36 -0.19
CA LEU A 55 -1.50 3.26 -0.03
C LEU A 55 -1.90 4.73 -0.16
N SER A 56 -2.75 5.06 -1.13
CA SER A 56 -3.22 6.44 -1.35
C SER A 56 -4.05 6.95 -0.19
N SER A 57 -4.93 6.11 0.36
CA SER A 57 -5.74 6.44 1.54
C SER A 57 -4.86 6.61 2.76
N MET A 58 -3.93 5.67 2.99
CA MET A 58 -2.98 5.73 4.09
C MET A 58 -2.11 7.00 4.04
N ALA A 59 -1.57 7.33 2.86
CA ALA A 59 -0.79 8.54 2.61
C ALA A 59 -1.58 9.83 2.92
N LYS A 60 -2.85 9.89 2.51
CA LYS A 60 -3.73 11.03 2.74
C LYS A 60 -4.02 11.22 4.23
N HIS A 61 -4.50 10.19 4.91
CA HIS A 61 -4.90 10.27 6.31
C HIS A 61 -3.70 10.44 7.25
N PHE A 62 -2.52 9.94 6.89
CA PHE A 62 -1.29 10.25 7.61
C PHE A 62 -1.05 11.77 7.68
N ILE A 63 -1.29 12.53 6.61
CA ILE A 63 -1.14 14.00 6.64
C ILE A 63 -2.33 14.68 7.34
N GLU A 64 -3.56 14.23 7.07
CA GLU A 64 -4.77 14.86 7.60
C GLU A 64 -4.92 14.67 9.12
N ASP A 65 -4.47 13.54 9.66
CA ASP A 65 -4.63 13.17 11.08
C ASP A 65 -3.36 13.39 11.92
N GLU A 66 -2.60 14.45 11.60
CA GLU A 66 -1.40 14.88 12.32
C GLU A 66 -0.32 13.77 12.46
N HIS A 67 -0.06 13.01 11.40
CA HIS A 67 1.02 12.01 11.32
C HIS A 67 0.92 10.87 12.36
N TRP A 68 -0.29 10.61 12.87
CA TRP A 68 -0.57 9.68 13.98
C TRP A 68 0.21 10.01 15.27
N CYS A 69 0.39 11.31 15.54
CA CYS A 69 0.77 11.96 16.80
C CYS A 69 1.36 11.11 17.96
N TYR A 70 2.62 10.66 17.77
CA TYR A 70 3.71 10.42 18.76
C TYR A 70 4.12 8.97 19.14
N PHE A 71 5.28 8.59 18.54
CA PHE A 71 6.27 7.49 18.80
C PHE A 71 5.77 6.05 18.54
N ASP A 72 6.42 5.16 17.78
CA ASP A 72 7.78 5.03 17.20
C ASP A 72 7.76 4.90 15.65
N ASP A 73 8.94 4.88 15.02
CA ASP A 73 9.21 4.96 13.57
C ASP A 73 8.53 3.91 12.65
N VAL A 74 7.72 2.98 13.17
CA VAL A 74 7.05 1.94 12.37
C VAL A 74 5.63 1.65 12.87
N TYR A 75 4.62 2.16 12.18
CA TYR A 75 3.21 1.90 12.46
C TYR A 75 2.75 0.51 11.98
N ALA A 76 1.80 -0.13 12.69
CA ALA A 76 1.24 -1.42 12.29
C ALA A 76 0.73 -1.49 10.82
N PRO A 77 0.12 -0.43 10.25
CA PRO A 77 -0.26 -0.39 8.84
C PRO A 77 0.90 -0.57 7.85
N GLU A 78 2.10 -0.08 8.18
CA GLU A 78 3.29 -0.24 7.34
C GLU A 78 3.69 -1.72 7.22
N PHE A 79 3.63 -2.48 8.33
CA PHE A 79 3.88 -3.91 8.31
C PHE A 79 2.87 -4.68 7.45
N CYS A 80 1.60 -4.27 7.45
CA CYS A 80 0.59 -4.79 6.53
C CYS A 80 0.97 -4.51 5.08
N CYS A 81 1.34 -3.26 4.76
CA CYS A 81 1.77 -2.88 3.41
C CYS A 81 3.03 -3.62 2.96
N MET A 82 4.02 -3.81 3.83
CA MET A 82 5.20 -4.63 3.55
C MET A 82 4.83 -6.07 3.24
N THR A 83 3.93 -6.67 4.02
CA THR A 83 3.45 -8.05 3.80
C THR A 83 2.72 -8.18 2.47
N ILE A 84 1.88 -7.21 2.13
CA ILE A 84 1.20 -7.18 0.82
C ILE A 84 2.23 -7.07 -0.31
N PHE A 85 3.23 -6.19 -0.18
CA PHE A 85 4.27 -6.02 -1.18
C PHE A 85 5.13 -7.28 -1.36
N GLU A 86 5.33 -8.08 -0.31
CA GLU A 86 5.97 -9.40 -0.44
C GLU A 86 5.15 -10.38 -1.29
N TYR A 87 3.82 -10.32 -1.23
CA TYR A 87 2.97 -11.14 -2.11
C TYR A 87 3.15 -10.75 -3.58
N PHE A 88 3.14 -9.44 -3.88
CA PHE A 88 3.48 -8.94 -5.20
C PHE A 88 4.86 -9.38 -5.64
N SER A 89 5.88 -9.22 -4.78
CA SER A 89 7.26 -9.59 -5.10
C SER A 89 7.40 -11.06 -5.49
N LYS A 90 6.69 -11.95 -4.79
CA LYS A 90 6.67 -13.39 -5.09
C LYS A 90 5.94 -13.69 -6.40
N ALA A 91 4.81 -13.06 -6.65
CA ALA A 91 4.02 -13.25 -7.87
C ALA A 91 4.75 -12.71 -9.12
N ILE A 92 5.46 -11.58 -8.99
CA ILE A 92 6.29 -11.02 -10.04
C ILE A 92 7.46 -11.98 -10.34
N ALA A 93 8.16 -12.45 -9.30
CA ALA A 93 9.29 -13.36 -9.45
C ALA A 93 8.90 -14.74 -10.04
N SER A 94 7.65 -15.18 -9.89
CA SER A 94 7.15 -16.40 -10.53
C SER A 94 6.75 -16.21 -12.00
N GLY A 95 6.81 -14.97 -12.51
CA GLY A 95 6.44 -14.65 -13.89
C GLY A 95 4.93 -14.53 -14.10
N ASN A 96 4.15 -14.32 -13.03
CA ASN A 96 2.68 -14.21 -13.12
C ASN A 96 2.21 -12.84 -13.61
N PHE A 97 3.10 -11.91 -13.94
CA PHE A 97 2.75 -10.56 -14.38
C PHE A 97 3.12 -10.32 -15.84
N SER A 98 2.22 -9.69 -16.59
CA SER A 98 2.54 -9.10 -17.90
C SER A 98 3.37 -7.82 -17.75
N LYS A 99 4.01 -7.39 -18.85
CA LYS A 99 4.80 -6.15 -18.86
C LYS A 99 3.93 -4.93 -18.58
N GLU A 100 2.71 -4.94 -19.12
CA GLU A 100 1.73 -3.88 -18.96
C GLU A 100 1.27 -3.78 -17.50
N GLU A 101 1.00 -4.90 -16.83
CA GLU A 101 0.64 -4.92 -15.41
C GLU A 101 1.78 -4.44 -14.51
N LEU A 102 3.02 -4.85 -14.77
CA LEU A 102 4.20 -4.35 -14.05
C LEU A 102 4.36 -2.83 -14.23
N GLN A 103 4.18 -2.34 -15.45
CA GLN A 103 4.27 -0.92 -15.75
C GLN A 103 3.19 -0.13 -14.99
N ILE A 104 1.93 -0.57 -15.02
CA ILE A 104 0.83 0.07 -14.28
C ILE A 104 1.13 0.11 -12.78
N PHE A 105 1.62 -1.01 -12.22
CA PHE A 105 1.93 -1.07 -10.80
C PHE A 105 3.05 -0.10 -10.44
N ARG A 106 4.14 -0.11 -11.20
CA ARG A 106 5.29 0.77 -11.01
C ARG A 106 4.90 2.25 -11.12
N GLU A 107 4.19 2.65 -12.17
CA GLU A 107 3.73 4.03 -12.37
C GLU A 107 2.82 4.51 -11.22
N GLY A 108 1.99 3.61 -10.68
CA GLY A 108 1.17 3.89 -9.50
C GLY A 108 1.99 4.17 -8.24
N LEU A 109 3.04 3.39 -8.01
CA LEU A 109 3.99 3.62 -6.92
C LEU A 109 4.83 4.88 -7.13
N GLU A 110 5.29 5.16 -8.36
CA GLU A 110 6.03 6.38 -8.69
C GLU A 110 5.16 7.63 -8.45
N THR A 111 3.88 7.58 -8.81
CA THR A 111 2.92 8.66 -8.51
C THR A 111 2.80 8.91 -7.00
N LEU A 112 2.81 7.86 -6.18
CA LEU A 112 2.81 7.99 -4.72
C LEU A 112 4.14 8.53 -4.20
N ALA A 113 5.26 8.09 -4.77
CA ALA A 113 6.60 8.54 -4.39
C ALA A 113 6.79 10.07 -4.57
N ASP A 114 6.12 10.66 -5.55
CA ASP A 114 6.15 12.11 -5.81
C ASP A 114 5.32 12.94 -4.81
N THR A 115 4.51 12.30 -3.95
CA THR A 115 3.70 13.02 -2.95
C THR A 115 4.56 13.62 -1.82
N GLU A 116 4.06 14.68 -1.18
CA GLU A 116 4.74 15.31 -0.02
C GLU A 116 4.98 14.31 1.11
N VAL A 117 3.99 13.46 1.40
CA VAL A 117 4.08 12.50 2.50
C VAL A 117 5.23 11.50 2.32
N VAL A 118 5.44 11.01 1.10
CA VAL A 118 6.55 10.09 0.83
C VAL A 118 7.88 10.85 0.81
N ARG A 119 7.95 12.03 0.19
CA ARG A 119 9.22 12.77 0.07
C ARG A 119 9.73 13.31 1.39
N ASP A 120 8.84 13.82 2.22
CA ASP A 120 9.22 14.55 3.44
C ASP A 120 9.19 13.65 4.68
N TYR A 121 8.37 12.58 4.68
CA TYR A 121 8.21 11.65 5.81
C TYR A 121 8.60 10.21 5.50
N GLY A 122 8.84 9.86 4.23
CA GLY A 122 9.18 8.48 3.84
C GLY A 122 8.03 7.49 4.00
N TYR A 123 6.79 7.96 4.14
CA TYR A 123 5.62 7.14 4.46
C TYR A 123 4.53 7.26 3.38
N PRO A 124 3.89 6.17 2.94
CA PRO A 124 4.33 4.77 3.10
C PRO A 124 5.70 4.53 2.44
N SER A 125 6.40 3.42 2.74
CA SER A 125 7.76 3.16 2.22
C SER A 125 7.85 2.79 0.72
N VAL A 126 7.00 3.37 -0.14
CA VAL A 126 6.94 3.08 -1.58
C VAL A 126 8.28 3.32 -2.29
N ASP A 127 9.01 4.34 -1.85
CA ASP A 127 10.30 4.74 -2.41
C ASP A 127 11.36 3.63 -2.27
N ARG A 128 11.28 2.86 -1.18
CA ARG A 128 12.13 1.70 -0.93
C ARG A 128 11.83 0.56 -1.90
N TRP A 129 10.56 0.35 -2.24
CA TRP A 129 10.11 -0.71 -3.15
C TRP A 129 10.51 -0.41 -4.60
N LEU A 130 10.40 0.85 -5.02
CA LEU A 130 10.78 1.28 -6.37
C LEU A 130 12.29 1.09 -6.64
N ARG A 131 13.13 1.24 -5.62
CA ARG A 131 14.59 1.03 -5.72
C ARG A 131 15.02 -0.43 -5.85
N ASN A 132 14.08 -1.39 -5.79
CA ASN A 132 14.39 -2.80 -6.02
C ASN A 132 14.49 -3.08 -7.52
N ASP A 133 15.62 -2.74 -8.14
CA ASP A 133 15.83 -2.90 -9.58
C ASP A 133 15.63 -4.34 -10.07
N ASN A 134 15.85 -5.35 -9.22
CA ASN A 134 15.65 -6.74 -9.59
C ASN A 134 14.18 -7.14 -9.74
N LEU A 135 13.24 -6.33 -9.22
CA LEU A 135 11.82 -6.63 -9.26
C LEU A 135 11.14 -6.15 -10.54
N TRP A 136 11.63 -5.04 -11.11
CA TRP A 136 10.93 -4.32 -12.18
C TRP A 136 11.45 -4.64 -13.59
N ASN A 137 12.35 -5.63 -13.72
CA ASN A 137 13.05 -6.01 -14.96
C ASN A 137 12.50 -7.29 -15.59
#